data_AF-A0A9P7JHV1-F1
#
_entry.id   AF-A0A9P7JHV1-F1
#
_cell.length_a   1.000
_cell.length_b   1.000
_cell.length_c   1.000
_cell.angle_alpha   90.00
_cell.angle_beta   90.00
_cell.angle_gamma   90.00
#
_symmetry.space_group_name_H-M   'P 1'
#
loop_
_entity.id
_entity.type
_entity.pdbx_description
1 polymer ?
#
loop_
_entity_poly.entity_id
_entity_poly.type
_entity_poly.pdbx_seq_one_letter_code
_entity_poly.pdbx_strand_id
1 'polypeptide(L)'
;MVRLHKLLFMAIVGIVPHAKMNQQWSRWFRSAQEAKDKVEARKLAVAEWEAMGRIITDDKKSKEAWDSNTITPGTSFMALLAVLLWYYWVVEKMNTDPGWKDVCREHFLGIFLIHFLYSLRRQRTANPSHDPNTQHVIHGLDADLIMLALEDVFVQAKGSGCRICGPEGHYATQSSSTRKKLFIFLNVAILHKYLESELNVNNTPFPFDLEQAIQVDDWVLLIFFVGNNFLLHLPSLEIHEGVIDTLLRIWKMELPRMGGYLMNHGQLVLSHAQIILEGLA
;
A
#
# COMPACT_ATOMS: atom_id res chain seq x y z
N MET A 1 -20.03 2.47 2.16
CA MET A 1 -19.23 2.18 3.36
C MET A 1 -18.44 3.41 3.78
N VAL A 2 -17.64 3.99 2.87
CA VAL A 2 -17.09 5.33 3.02
C VAL A 2 -18.04 6.32 2.35
N ARG A 3 -18.30 7.48 2.99
CA ARG A 3 -19.05 8.60 2.39
C ARG A 3 -18.09 9.78 2.28
N LEU A 4 -17.92 10.28 1.06
CA LEU A 4 -17.01 11.38 0.77
C LEU A 4 -17.77 12.69 0.86
N HIS A 5 -17.14 13.71 1.44
CA HIS A 5 -17.76 15.02 1.66
C HIS A 5 -17.07 16.16 0.90
N LYS A 6 -15.80 15.98 0.52
CA LYS A 6 -15.01 17.05 -0.12
C LYS A 6 -14.44 16.61 -1.47
N LEU A 7 -13.70 15.50 -1.51
CA LEU A 7 -12.94 15.09 -2.70
C LEU A 7 -13.02 13.58 -2.92
N LEU A 8 -13.23 13.17 -4.18
CA LEU A 8 -12.90 11.84 -4.66
C LEU A 8 -11.68 11.95 -5.56
N PHE A 9 -10.62 11.23 -5.20
CA PHE A 9 -9.47 11.04 -6.07
C PHE A 9 -9.39 9.61 -6.58
N MET A 10 -9.22 9.45 -7.89
CA MET A 10 -9.05 8.15 -8.54
C MET A 10 -7.73 8.13 -9.29
N ALA A 11 -6.77 7.39 -8.75
CA ALA A 11 -5.48 7.14 -9.39
C ALA A 11 -5.55 5.83 -10.19
N ILE A 12 -5.16 5.87 -11.46
CA ILE A 12 -4.95 4.66 -12.27
C ILE A 12 -3.44 4.56 -12.54
N VAL A 13 -2.91 3.34 -12.58
CA VAL A 13 -1.49 3.07 -12.79
C VAL A 13 -0.97 3.86 -14.00
N GLY A 14 0.03 4.70 -13.75
CA GLY A 14 0.76 5.47 -14.77
C GLY A 14 2.13 4.85 -15.09
N ILE A 15 2.89 5.54 -15.93
CA ILE A 15 4.28 5.15 -16.26
C ILE A 15 5.10 5.15 -14.97
N VAL A 16 5.88 4.09 -14.76
CA VAL A 16 6.71 3.93 -13.55
C VAL A 16 8.16 4.33 -13.80
N PRO A 17 8.91 4.77 -12.77
CA PRO A 17 10.35 5.01 -12.89
C PRO A 17 11.10 3.75 -13.31
N HIS A 18 12.26 3.94 -13.95
CA HIS A 18 13.11 2.84 -14.44
C HIS A 18 13.42 1.80 -13.35
N ALA A 19 13.67 2.23 -12.12
CA ALA A 19 13.93 1.34 -10.98
C ALA A 19 12.80 0.33 -10.71
N LYS A 20 11.54 0.70 -10.97
CA LYS A 20 10.38 -0.18 -10.82
C LYS A 20 10.06 -0.97 -12.09
N MET A 21 10.59 -0.55 -13.25
CA MET A 21 10.33 -1.18 -14.54
C MET A 21 10.86 -2.60 -14.59
N ASN A 22 12.07 -2.86 -14.07
CA ASN A 22 12.65 -4.20 -14.00
C ASN A 22 11.78 -5.16 -13.18
N GLN A 23 11.24 -4.68 -12.05
CA GLN A 23 10.34 -5.46 -11.21
C GLN A 23 9.02 -5.78 -11.95
N GLN A 24 8.45 -4.80 -12.65
CA GLN A 24 7.24 -5.00 -13.46
C GLN A 24 7.49 -5.99 -14.60
N TRP A 25 8.62 -5.88 -15.30
CA TRP A 25 9.00 -6.81 -16.36
C TRP A 25 9.12 -8.23 -15.81
N SER A 26 9.84 -8.44 -14.71
CA SER A 26 9.95 -9.76 -14.07
C SER A 26 8.57 -10.35 -13.69
N ARG A 27 7.63 -9.51 -13.24
CA ARG A 27 6.25 -9.93 -12.96
C ARG A 27 5.50 -10.33 -14.23
N TRP A 28 5.61 -9.57 -15.31
CA TRP A 28 4.97 -9.90 -16.60
C TRP A 28 5.50 -11.20 -17.18
N PHE A 29 6.82 -11.40 -17.18
CA PHE A 29 7.43 -12.64 -17.66
C PHE A 29 6.97 -13.85 -16.86
N ARG A 30 6.94 -13.75 -15.52
CA ARG A 30 6.45 -14.83 -14.66
C ARG A 30 4.96 -15.10 -14.87
N SER A 31 4.13 -14.06 -14.91
CA SER A 31 2.68 -14.20 -15.15
C SER A 31 2.38 -14.87 -16.49
N ALA A 32 3.11 -14.48 -17.54
CA ALA A 32 2.97 -15.10 -18.86
C ALA A 32 3.40 -16.57 -18.87
N GLN A 33 4.50 -16.91 -18.17
CA GLN A 33 4.93 -18.30 -18.04
C GLN A 33 3.93 -19.12 -17.23
N GLU A 34 3.50 -18.64 -16.06
CA GLU A 34 2.50 -19.31 -15.24
C GLU A 34 1.17 -19.50 -15.98
N ALA A 35 0.78 -18.55 -16.84
CA ALA A 35 -0.41 -18.68 -17.66
C ALA A 35 -0.27 -19.83 -18.66
N LYS A 36 0.89 -19.96 -19.32
CA LYS A 36 1.19 -21.09 -20.22
C LYS A 36 1.17 -22.41 -19.47
N ASP A 37 1.89 -22.49 -18.35
CA ASP A 37 1.97 -23.70 -17.53
C ASP A 37 0.58 -24.12 -17.02
N LYS A 38 -0.26 -23.16 -16.62
CA LYS A 38 -1.66 -23.42 -16.22
C LYS A 38 -2.51 -23.94 -17.37
N VAL A 39 -2.30 -23.46 -18.60
CA VAL A 39 -3.02 -23.97 -19.78
C VAL A 39 -2.58 -25.40 -20.10
N GLU A 40 -1.28 -25.70 -20.05
CA GLU A 40 -0.76 -27.05 -20.28
C GLU A 40 -1.23 -28.03 -19.21
N ALA A 41 -1.12 -27.67 -17.92
CA ALA A 41 -1.62 -28.48 -16.82
C ALA A 41 -3.13 -28.74 -16.92
N ARG A 42 -3.91 -27.76 -17.37
CA ARG A 42 -5.35 -27.95 -17.64
C ARG A 42 -5.59 -28.95 -18.77
N LYS A 43 -4.83 -28.89 -19.87
CA LYS A 43 -4.97 -29.84 -20.98
C LYS A 43 -4.68 -31.27 -20.55
N LEU A 44 -3.60 -31.47 -19.78
CA LEU A 44 -3.25 -32.78 -19.22
C LEU A 44 -4.34 -33.31 -18.28
N ALA A 45 -4.81 -32.46 -17.36
CA ALA A 45 -5.90 -32.83 -16.46
C ALA A 45 -7.19 -33.19 -17.23
N VAL A 46 -7.56 -32.46 -18.28
CA VAL A 46 -8.73 -32.82 -19.10
C VAL A 46 -8.54 -34.18 -19.77
N ALA A 47 -7.36 -34.47 -20.32
CA ALA A 47 -7.07 -35.76 -20.96
C ALA A 47 -7.12 -36.95 -19.98
N GLU A 48 -6.58 -36.78 -18.76
CA GLU A 48 -6.68 -37.79 -17.71
C GLU A 48 -8.12 -38.04 -17.27
N TRP A 49 -8.93 -36.97 -17.14
CA TRP A 49 -10.33 -37.06 -16.77
C TRP A 49 -11.20 -37.73 -17.85
N GLU A 50 -10.89 -37.48 -19.13
CA GLU A 50 -11.52 -38.16 -20.26
C GLU A 50 -11.15 -39.65 -20.30
N ALA A 51 -9.89 -39.99 -20.00
CA ALA A 51 -9.44 -41.38 -19.87
C ALA A 51 -10.13 -42.13 -18.72
N MET A 52 -10.50 -41.42 -17.64
CA MET A 52 -11.30 -41.95 -16.53
C MET A 52 -12.81 -42.03 -16.82
N GLY A 53 -13.25 -41.75 -18.05
CA GLY A 53 -14.64 -41.87 -18.48
C GLY A 53 -15.59 -40.81 -17.93
N ARG A 54 -15.07 -39.68 -17.42
CA ARG A 54 -15.89 -38.58 -16.91
C ARG A 54 -16.12 -37.53 -18.00
N ILE A 55 -17.38 -37.11 -18.17
CA ILE A 55 -17.76 -36.08 -19.15
C ILE A 55 -17.50 -34.69 -18.57
N ILE A 56 -16.65 -33.91 -19.23
CA ILE A 56 -16.41 -32.49 -18.90
C ILE A 56 -17.26 -31.63 -19.83
N THR A 57 -18.00 -30.67 -19.26
CA THR A 57 -18.77 -29.66 -20.01
C THR A 57 -17.86 -28.72 -20.79
N ASP A 58 -18.22 -28.36 -22.03
CA ASP A 58 -17.40 -27.50 -22.91
C ASP A 58 -17.03 -26.15 -22.29
N ASP A 59 -17.91 -25.56 -21.46
CA ASP A 59 -17.63 -24.32 -20.72
C ASP A 59 -16.41 -24.40 -19.80
N LYS A 60 -16.04 -25.59 -19.33
CA LYS A 60 -14.83 -25.81 -18.52
C LYS A 60 -13.60 -26.09 -19.38
N LYS A 61 -13.77 -26.50 -20.63
CA LYS A 61 -12.68 -26.76 -21.57
C LYS A 61 -12.15 -25.48 -22.23
N SER A 62 -13.03 -24.53 -22.52
CA SER A 62 -12.71 -23.35 -23.36
C SER A 62 -12.59 -22.03 -22.61
N LYS A 63 -12.67 -22.01 -21.27
CA LYS A 63 -12.61 -20.75 -20.53
C LYS A 63 -11.23 -20.12 -20.63
N GLU A 64 -11.10 -19.16 -21.55
CA GLU A 64 -9.92 -18.33 -21.70
C GLU A 64 -9.65 -17.57 -20.40
N ALA A 65 -8.40 -17.64 -19.94
CA ALA A 65 -7.97 -16.86 -18.80
C ALA A 65 -7.85 -15.39 -19.23
N TRP A 66 -8.36 -14.47 -18.42
CA TRP A 66 -8.13 -13.04 -18.63
C TRP A 66 -6.64 -12.74 -18.52
N ASP A 67 -6.08 -12.08 -19.55
CA ASP A 67 -4.70 -11.62 -19.51
C ASP A 67 -4.57 -10.37 -18.63
N SER A 68 -3.99 -10.54 -17.44
CA SER A 68 -3.74 -9.45 -16.51
C SER A 68 -2.70 -8.44 -17.00
N ASN A 69 -1.83 -8.81 -17.96
CA ASN A 69 -0.80 -7.90 -18.48
C ASN A 69 -1.40 -6.73 -19.27
N THR A 70 -2.67 -6.84 -19.67
CA THR A 70 -3.47 -5.74 -20.24
C THR A 70 -3.65 -4.57 -19.27
N ILE A 71 -3.46 -4.77 -17.96
CA ILE A 71 -3.50 -3.71 -16.95
C ILE A 71 -2.14 -2.98 -16.90
N THR A 72 -1.74 -2.44 -18.04
CA THR A 72 -0.47 -1.71 -18.23
C THR A 72 -0.74 -0.40 -18.96
N PRO A 73 -0.16 0.74 -18.51
CA PRO A 73 -0.28 2.01 -19.21
C PRO A 73 0.11 1.88 -20.68
N GLY A 74 -0.66 2.50 -21.57
CA GLY A 74 -0.42 2.45 -23.03
C GLY A 74 -1.16 1.33 -23.77
N THR A 75 -1.84 0.41 -23.06
CA THR A 75 -2.74 -0.56 -23.71
C THR A 75 -4.07 0.07 -24.08
N SER A 76 -4.72 -0.47 -25.12
CA SER A 76 -6.08 -0.07 -25.53
C SER A 76 -7.10 -0.30 -24.41
N PHE A 77 -6.92 -1.36 -23.62
CA PHE A 77 -7.73 -1.66 -22.44
C PHE A 77 -7.68 -0.51 -21.42
N MET A 78 -6.48 -0.04 -21.04
CA MET A 78 -6.35 1.04 -20.06
C MET A 78 -6.88 2.37 -20.59
N ALA A 79 -6.71 2.65 -21.89
CA ALA A 79 -7.30 3.82 -22.54
C ALA A 79 -8.83 3.78 -22.48
N LEU A 80 -9.44 2.64 -22.81
CA LEU A 80 -10.88 2.45 -22.73
C LEU A 80 -11.39 2.53 -21.29
N LEU A 81 -10.69 1.89 -20.34
CA LEU A 81 -11.04 1.92 -18.92
C LEU A 81 -11.08 3.35 -18.36
N ALA A 82 -10.10 4.17 -18.72
CA ALA A 82 -10.07 5.59 -18.32
C ALA A 82 -11.30 6.35 -18.81
N VAL A 83 -11.66 6.18 -20.09
CA VAL A 83 -12.84 6.80 -20.69
C VAL A 83 -14.12 6.29 -20.01
N LEU A 84 -14.24 4.98 -19.79
CA LEU A 84 -15.42 4.36 -19.18
C LEU A 84 -15.62 4.83 -17.72
N LEU A 85 -14.56 4.83 -16.92
CA LEU A 85 -14.63 5.29 -15.53
C LEU A 85 -15.04 6.77 -15.45
N TRP A 86 -14.46 7.62 -16.29
CA TRP A 86 -14.74 9.04 -16.26
C TRP A 86 -16.13 9.37 -16.81
N TYR A 87 -16.37 9.05 -18.08
CA TYR A 87 -17.57 9.52 -18.79
C TYR A 87 -18.82 8.77 -18.39
N TYR A 88 -18.72 7.49 -18.09
CA TYR A 88 -19.90 6.69 -17.76
C TYR A 88 -20.07 6.67 -16.25
N TRP A 89 -19.09 6.18 -15.49
CA TRP A 89 -19.31 5.99 -14.06
C TRP A 89 -19.38 7.29 -13.25
N VAL A 90 -18.38 8.18 -13.36
CA VAL A 90 -18.36 9.42 -12.55
C VAL A 90 -19.52 10.34 -12.92
N VAL A 91 -19.75 10.59 -14.21
CA VAL A 91 -20.84 11.48 -14.66
C VAL A 91 -22.21 10.92 -14.31
N GLU A 92 -22.45 9.62 -14.55
CA GLU A 92 -23.72 8.99 -14.19
C GLU A 92 -23.97 9.06 -12.69
N LYS A 93 -22.97 8.76 -11.85
CA LYS A 93 -23.13 8.82 -10.39
C LYS A 93 -23.45 10.23 -9.89
N MET A 94 -22.91 11.25 -10.51
CA MET A 94 -23.17 12.64 -10.10
C MET A 94 -24.55 13.13 -10.53
N ASN A 95 -25.07 12.61 -11.64
CA ASN A 95 -26.41 12.95 -12.11
C ASN A 95 -27.51 12.14 -11.40
N THR A 96 -27.20 10.90 -10.98
CA THR A 96 -28.18 9.97 -10.41
C THR A 96 -28.21 9.96 -8.89
N ASP A 97 -27.06 10.08 -8.22
CA ASP A 97 -26.94 9.92 -6.78
C ASP A 97 -26.73 11.28 -6.09
N PRO A 98 -27.69 11.75 -5.27
CA PRO A 98 -27.60 13.05 -4.60
C PRO A 98 -26.42 13.13 -3.62
N GLY A 99 -25.88 12.00 -3.14
CA GLY A 99 -24.71 11.98 -2.26
C GLY A 99 -23.41 12.44 -2.91
N TRP A 100 -23.37 12.59 -4.23
CA TRP A 100 -22.18 13.01 -4.99
C TRP A 100 -22.23 14.45 -5.49
N LYS A 101 -23.34 15.18 -5.23
CA LYS A 101 -23.53 16.54 -5.75
C LYS A 101 -22.51 17.54 -5.22
N ASP A 102 -22.12 17.42 -3.95
CA ASP A 102 -21.25 18.39 -3.26
C ASP A 102 -19.78 17.94 -3.19
N VAL A 103 -19.40 16.87 -3.90
CA VAL A 103 -18.02 16.36 -3.90
C VAL A 103 -17.23 17.00 -5.05
N CYS A 104 -16.24 17.83 -4.71
CA CYS A 104 -15.29 18.43 -5.67
C CYS A 104 -14.47 17.35 -6.37
N ARG A 105 -14.10 17.62 -7.63
CA ARG A 105 -13.33 16.70 -8.48
C ARG A 105 -11.93 17.24 -8.71
N GLU A 106 -10.92 16.44 -8.39
CA GLU A 106 -9.62 16.54 -9.05
C GLU A 106 -9.31 15.18 -9.66
N HIS A 107 -9.04 15.17 -10.97
CA HIS A 107 -8.67 13.96 -11.70
C HIS A 107 -7.31 14.16 -12.33
N PHE A 108 -6.37 13.28 -11.99
CA PHE A 108 -5.10 13.16 -12.70
C PHE A 108 -4.98 11.76 -13.25
N LEU A 109 -5.18 11.62 -14.56
CA LEU A 109 -4.88 10.40 -15.29
C LEU A 109 -3.36 10.34 -15.52
N GLY A 110 -2.70 9.31 -14.99
CA GLY A 110 -1.33 8.96 -15.41
C GLY A 110 -0.20 9.23 -14.42
N ILE A 111 -0.50 9.59 -13.17
CA ILE A 111 0.53 9.79 -12.14
C ILE A 111 0.58 8.56 -11.23
N PHE A 112 1.79 8.02 -11.03
CA PHE A 112 2.06 6.95 -10.07
C PHE A 112 1.54 7.33 -8.67
N LEU A 113 0.93 6.39 -7.94
CA LEU A 113 0.25 6.64 -6.66
C LEU A 113 1.09 7.43 -5.64
N ILE A 114 2.42 7.22 -5.63
CA ILE A 114 3.35 7.95 -4.76
C ILE A 114 3.48 9.42 -5.16
N HIS A 115 3.57 9.71 -6.46
CA HIS A 115 3.61 11.10 -6.95
C HIS A 115 2.28 11.81 -6.69
N PHE A 116 1.16 11.08 -6.67
CA PHE A 116 -0.12 11.64 -6.26
C PHE A 116 -0.12 12.02 -4.76
N LEU A 117 0.27 11.10 -3.87
CA LEU A 117 0.35 11.39 -2.43
C LEU A 117 1.32 12.55 -2.15
N TYR A 118 2.43 12.62 -2.88
CA TYR A 118 3.35 13.74 -2.83
C TYR A 118 2.69 15.06 -3.31
N SER A 119 1.90 15.03 -4.38
CA SER A 119 1.18 16.21 -4.87
C SER A 119 0.11 16.70 -3.88
N LEU A 120 -0.62 15.79 -3.21
CA LEU A 120 -1.54 16.15 -2.14
C LEU A 120 -0.81 16.83 -0.99
N ARG A 121 0.33 16.28 -0.55
CA ARG A 121 1.16 16.88 0.50
C ARG A 121 1.65 18.27 0.11
N ARG A 122 2.14 18.44 -1.12
CA ARG A 122 2.56 19.77 -1.62
C ARG A 122 1.42 20.77 -1.65
N GLN A 123 0.24 20.39 -2.14
CA GLN A 123 -0.93 21.26 -2.10
C GLN A 123 -1.29 21.65 -0.66
N ARG A 124 -1.12 20.73 0.30
CA ARG A 124 -1.34 20.96 1.73
C ARG A 124 -0.40 22.01 2.33
N THR A 125 0.90 21.87 2.07
CA THR A 125 1.93 22.76 2.63
C THR A 125 1.97 24.11 1.91
N ALA A 126 1.66 24.13 0.61
CA ALA A 126 1.72 25.33 -0.21
C ALA A 126 0.44 26.18 -0.17
N ASN A 127 -0.72 25.59 0.17
CA ASN A 127 -1.99 26.30 0.22
C ASN A 127 -2.35 26.72 1.67
N PRO A 128 -2.24 28.01 2.02
CA PRO A 128 -2.56 28.48 3.37
C PRO A 128 -4.05 28.34 3.73
N SER A 129 -4.94 28.13 2.76
CA SER A 129 -6.37 27.90 2.98
C SER A 129 -6.70 26.42 3.24
N HIS A 130 -5.71 25.53 3.26
CA HIS A 130 -5.94 24.09 3.48
C HIS A 130 -6.31 23.81 4.94
N ASP A 131 -7.40 23.05 5.15
CA ASP A 131 -7.83 22.62 6.47
C ASP A 131 -6.95 21.47 7.01
N PRO A 132 -6.14 21.69 8.07
CA PRO A 132 -5.23 20.69 8.59
C PRO A 132 -5.96 19.43 9.09
N ASN A 133 -7.23 19.55 9.51
CA ASN A 133 -8.03 18.46 10.08
C ASN A 133 -8.80 17.66 9.02
N THR A 134 -8.47 17.82 7.74
CA THR A 134 -9.07 17.03 6.67
C THR A 134 -8.73 15.55 6.86
N GLN A 135 -9.76 14.71 6.90
CA GLN A 135 -9.63 13.25 7.04
C GLN A 135 -9.48 12.60 5.67
N HIS A 136 -8.46 11.75 5.54
CA HIS A 136 -8.15 11.03 4.31
C HIS A 136 -8.45 9.55 4.46
N VAL A 137 -8.96 8.94 3.39
CA VAL A 137 -9.15 7.49 3.30
C VAL A 137 -8.52 7.02 2.00
N ILE A 138 -7.49 6.18 2.12
CA ILE A 138 -6.78 5.59 0.98
C ILE A 138 -7.22 4.14 0.84
N HIS A 139 -7.55 3.73 -0.39
CA HIS A 139 -7.90 2.35 -0.69
C HIS A 139 -6.87 1.76 -1.66
N GLY A 140 -6.17 0.71 -1.23
CA GLY A 140 -5.27 -0.07 -2.06
C GLY A 140 -4.79 -1.33 -1.34
N LEU A 141 -4.10 -2.20 -2.09
CA LEU A 141 -3.63 -3.50 -1.62
C LEU A 141 -2.14 -3.50 -1.24
N ASP A 142 -1.39 -2.47 -1.65
CA ASP A 142 0.05 -2.41 -1.47
C ASP A 142 0.41 -2.02 -0.02
N ALA A 143 1.36 -2.74 0.58
CA ALA A 143 1.88 -2.43 1.91
C ALA A 143 2.58 -1.05 1.97
N ASP A 144 3.18 -0.61 0.86
CA ASP A 144 3.78 0.71 0.69
C ASP A 144 2.80 1.85 1.06
N LEU A 145 1.49 1.63 0.92
CA LEU A 145 0.47 2.62 1.27
C LEU A 145 0.40 2.92 2.77
N ILE A 146 0.75 1.95 3.62
CA ILE A 146 0.78 2.15 5.06
C ILE A 146 1.93 3.11 5.41
N MET A 147 3.10 2.89 4.82
CA MET A 147 4.29 3.73 5.02
C MET A 147 4.05 5.15 4.52
N LEU A 148 3.45 5.28 3.34
CA LEU A 148 3.10 6.59 2.77
C LEU A 148 2.01 7.29 3.59
N ALA A 149 1.10 6.55 4.22
CA ALA A 149 0.08 7.16 5.07
C ALA A 149 0.66 7.66 6.39
N LEU A 150 1.66 6.97 6.96
CA LEU A 150 2.32 7.37 8.21
C LEU A 150 3.04 8.72 8.09
N GLU A 151 3.64 9.01 6.94
CA GLU A 151 4.27 10.30 6.66
C GLU A 151 3.27 11.49 6.52
N ASP A 152 1.95 11.26 6.45
CA ASP A 152 0.93 12.31 6.15
C ASP A 152 0.00 12.66 7.34
N VAL A 153 0.18 12.07 8.52
CA VAL A 153 -0.75 12.26 9.65
C VAL A 153 -0.21 13.24 10.69
N PHE A 154 -0.84 14.41 10.77
CA PHE A 154 -0.91 15.20 12.00
C PHE A 154 -2.03 14.65 12.88
N VAL A 155 -1.69 14.29 14.13
CA VAL A 155 -2.64 13.69 15.08
C VAL A 155 -3.57 14.76 15.65
N GLN A 156 -4.87 14.67 15.33
CA GLN A 156 -5.91 15.02 16.29
C GLN A 156 -6.79 13.81 16.53
N ALA A 157 -6.49 13.10 17.61
CA ALA A 157 -7.31 12.01 18.10
C ALA A 157 -8.65 12.55 18.61
N LYS A 158 -9.68 12.53 17.76
CA LYS A 158 -11.05 12.39 18.26
C LYS A 158 -11.38 10.92 18.26
N GLY A 159 -11.48 10.37 19.47
CA GLY A 159 -11.85 8.98 19.69
C GLY A 159 -13.11 8.65 18.91
N SER A 160 -13.04 7.60 18.09
CA SER A 160 -14.24 6.98 17.57
C SER A 160 -14.10 5.48 17.74
N GLY A 161 -14.91 4.93 18.64
CA GLY A 161 -15.14 3.50 18.72
C GLY A 161 -15.84 3.00 17.45
N CYS A 162 -15.80 1.68 17.25
CA CYS A 162 -16.51 1.02 16.18
C CYS A 162 -18.01 1.39 16.21
N ARG A 163 -18.50 2.13 15.20
CA ARG A 163 -19.90 2.59 15.09
C ARG A 163 -20.93 1.47 14.87
N ILE A 164 -20.51 0.21 14.83
CA ILE A 164 -21.40 -0.94 14.60
C ILE A 164 -21.50 -1.85 15.82
N CYS A 165 -20.44 -2.04 16.62
CA CYS A 165 -20.50 -3.03 17.70
C CYS A 165 -19.88 -2.63 19.05
N GLY A 166 -18.98 -1.64 19.14
CA GLY A 166 -18.47 -1.17 20.44
C GLY A 166 -17.14 -1.75 20.97
N PRO A 167 -16.79 -3.05 20.82
CA PRO A 167 -15.49 -3.56 21.26
C PRO A 167 -14.50 -3.85 20.11
N GLU A 168 -13.21 -3.92 20.45
CA GLU A 168 -12.08 -4.19 19.54
C GLU A 168 -11.81 -5.70 19.36
N GLY A 169 -11.30 -6.11 18.18
CA GLY A 169 -10.59 -7.39 18.02
C GLY A 169 -11.33 -8.59 17.41
N HIS A 170 -12.08 -8.43 16.31
CA HIS A 170 -12.65 -9.60 15.60
C HIS A 170 -11.85 -9.99 14.34
N TYR A 171 -11.36 -11.24 14.31
CA TYR A 171 -10.83 -11.90 13.11
C TYR A 171 -11.96 -12.50 12.26
N ALA A 172 -11.92 -12.20 10.96
CA ALA A 172 -12.96 -12.52 9.99
C ALA A 172 -12.86 -13.96 9.45
N THR A 173 -13.15 -14.97 10.29
CA THR A 173 -13.12 -16.37 9.79
C THR A 173 -14.24 -17.28 10.27
N GLN A 174 -15.38 -16.76 10.74
CA GLN A 174 -16.55 -17.61 10.98
C GLN A 174 -17.86 -16.86 10.72
N SER A 175 -18.33 -16.86 9.47
CA SER A 175 -19.78 -16.80 9.20
C SER A 175 -20.12 -17.37 7.82
N SER A 176 -20.98 -18.39 7.83
CA SER A 176 -21.53 -19.08 6.67
C SER A 176 -22.86 -18.45 6.27
N SER A 177 -22.84 -17.42 5.44
CA SER A 177 -23.99 -17.00 4.61
C SER A 177 -23.53 -15.89 3.65
N THR A 178 -23.76 -16.08 2.35
CA THR A 178 -23.59 -15.09 1.26
C THR A 178 -22.48 -14.05 1.51
N ARG A 179 -21.22 -14.44 1.23
CA ARG A 179 -19.98 -13.67 1.48
C ARG A 179 -20.09 -12.20 1.04
N LYS A 180 -20.64 -11.32 1.89
CA LYS A 180 -20.42 -9.88 1.78
C LYS A 180 -18.92 -9.70 1.96
N LYS A 181 -18.23 -9.17 0.95
CA LYS A 181 -16.81 -8.84 1.07
C LYS A 181 -16.67 -7.88 2.25
N LEU A 182 -16.05 -8.35 3.34
CA LEU A 182 -15.71 -7.50 4.47
C LEU A 182 -14.54 -6.62 4.07
N PHE A 183 -14.65 -5.33 4.39
CA PHE A 183 -13.54 -4.41 4.30
C PHE A 183 -12.99 -4.17 5.69
N ILE A 184 -11.67 -4.03 5.77
CA ILE A 184 -10.93 -3.75 7.00
C ILE A 184 -10.40 -2.32 6.89
N PHE A 185 -10.55 -1.56 7.97
CA PHE A 185 -9.97 -0.23 8.08
C PHE A 185 -8.74 -0.29 8.97
N LEU A 186 -7.62 0.19 8.47
CA LEU A 186 -6.43 0.45 9.28
C LEU A 186 -6.45 1.93 9.68
N ASN A 187 -6.48 2.20 10.99
CA ASN A 187 -6.40 3.56 11.51
C ASN A 187 -4.94 3.93 11.76
N VAL A 188 -4.38 4.76 10.88
CA VAL A 188 -2.98 5.20 10.93
C VAL A 188 -2.70 6.02 12.20
N ALA A 189 -3.67 6.80 12.71
CA ALA A 189 -3.49 7.54 13.95
C ALA A 189 -3.37 6.64 15.19
N ILE A 190 -3.97 5.45 15.16
CA ILE A 190 -3.77 4.44 16.22
C ILE A 190 -2.39 3.80 16.06
N LEU A 191 -2.01 3.46 14.82
CA LEU A 191 -0.68 2.92 14.52
C LEU A 191 0.43 3.87 15.00
N HIS A 192 0.30 5.18 14.80
CA HIS A 192 1.23 6.18 15.33
C HIS A 192 1.40 6.08 16.85
N LYS A 193 0.32 5.90 17.61
CA LYS A 193 0.41 5.77 19.08
C LYS A 193 1.15 4.50 19.51
N TYR A 194 0.95 3.41 18.77
CA TYR A 194 1.71 2.18 19.00
C TYR A 194 3.19 2.37 18.67
N LEU A 195 3.50 3.02 17.54
CA LEU A 195 4.86 3.34 17.15
C LEU A 195 5.54 4.29 18.12
N GLU A 196 4.83 5.30 18.63
CA GLU A 196 5.35 6.23 19.65
C GLU A 196 5.72 5.49 20.93
N SER A 197 4.88 4.56 21.39
CA SER A 197 5.22 3.72 22.54
C SER A 197 6.40 2.78 22.27
N GLU A 198 6.51 2.26 21.05
CA GLU A 198 7.54 1.29 20.68
C GLU A 198 8.90 1.97 20.43
N LEU A 199 8.92 3.15 19.80
CA LEU A 199 10.13 3.89 19.44
C LEU A 199 10.67 4.75 20.58
N ASN A 200 9.95 4.88 21.69
CA ASN A 200 10.39 5.67 22.83
C ASN A 200 11.63 5.04 23.51
N VAL A 201 12.75 5.76 23.50
CA VAL A 201 14.01 5.34 24.12
C VAL A 201 14.41 6.34 25.20
N ASN A 202 14.47 5.89 26.46
CA ASN A 202 14.70 6.78 27.62
C ASN A 202 16.18 7.17 27.85
N ASN A 203 17.13 6.65 27.07
CA ASN A 203 18.58 6.78 27.31
C ASN A 203 19.35 7.27 26.07
N THR A 204 18.94 8.41 25.49
CA THR A 204 19.67 9.02 24.37
C THR A 204 20.58 10.15 24.83
N PRO A 205 21.80 10.28 24.27
CA PRO A 205 22.75 11.34 24.61
C PRO A 205 22.41 12.70 23.97
N PHE A 206 21.38 12.75 23.12
CA PHE A 206 20.87 13.95 22.46
C PHE A 206 19.40 14.18 22.86
N PRO A 207 18.89 15.43 22.79
CA PRO A 207 17.48 15.70 23.02
C PRO A 207 16.65 14.88 22.06
N PHE A 208 15.92 13.90 22.59
CA PHE A 208 15.05 13.05 21.82
C PHE A 208 13.87 13.92 21.34
N ASP A 209 14.02 14.48 20.14
CA ASP A 209 13.00 15.35 19.59
C ASP A 209 11.75 14.51 19.28
N LEU A 210 10.65 14.90 19.91
CA LEU A 210 9.34 14.27 19.82
C LEU A 210 8.62 14.59 18.50
N GLU A 211 9.31 15.18 17.52
CA GLU A 211 8.79 15.25 16.16
C GLU A 211 8.63 13.82 15.64
N GLN A 212 7.43 13.27 15.87
CA GLN A 212 6.99 11.93 15.50
C GLN A 212 7.31 11.61 14.03
N ALA A 213 7.39 12.63 13.17
CA ALA A 213 7.81 12.51 11.79
C ALA A 213 9.22 11.90 11.65
N ILE A 214 10.22 12.35 12.42
CA ILE A 214 11.61 11.90 12.27
C ILE A 214 11.78 10.44 12.75
N GLN A 215 11.10 10.06 13.83
CA GLN A 215 11.14 8.68 14.35
C GLN A 215 10.40 7.70 13.43
N VAL A 216 9.29 8.14 12.84
CA VAL A 216 8.55 7.37 11.86
C VAL A 216 9.35 7.23 10.57
N ASP A 217 10.05 8.28 10.13
CA ASP A 217 10.95 8.23 8.96
C ASP A 217 12.06 7.18 9.15
N ASP A 218 12.67 7.13 10.33
CA ASP A 218 13.67 6.09 10.68
C ASP A 218 13.05 4.69 10.62
N TRP A 219 11.86 4.49 11.17
CA TRP A 219 11.16 3.20 11.13
C TRP A 219 10.78 2.77 9.70
N VAL A 220 10.29 3.71 8.88
CA VAL A 220 9.99 3.46 7.46
C VAL A 220 11.27 3.05 6.71
N LEU A 221 12.40 3.71 6.98
CA LEU A 221 13.68 3.36 6.39
C LEU A 221 14.15 1.95 6.80
N LEU A 222 14.00 1.57 8.08
CA LEU A 222 14.33 0.21 8.54
C LEU A 222 13.56 -0.84 7.75
N ILE A 223 12.28 -0.60 7.46
CA ILE A 223 11.46 -1.52 6.65
C ILE A 223 11.91 -1.56 5.21
N PHE A 224 12.38 -0.44 4.64
CA PHE A 224 12.96 -0.44 3.31
C PHE A 224 14.18 -1.35 3.17
N PHE A 225 14.95 -1.59 4.24
CA PHE A 225 16.05 -2.55 4.22
C PHE A 225 15.58 -4.02 4.22
N VAL A 226 14.44 -4.32 4.82
CA VAL A 226 13.86 -5.69 4.81
C VAL A 226 13.47 -6.09 3.40
N GLY A 227 12.86 -5.17 2.65
CA GLY A 227 12.54 -5.40 1.26
C GLY A 227 11.56 -4.37 0.75
N ASN A 228 11.79 -3.89 -0.47
CA ASN A 228 10.89 -2.96 -1.13
C ASN A 228 10.83 -3.27 -2.63
N ASN A 229 9.95 -2.55 -3.34
CA ASN A 229 9.75 -2.79 -4.76
C ASN A 229 10.95 -2.37 -5.66
N PHE A 230 11.94 -1.65 -5.10
CA PHE A 230 13.05 -1.04 -5.82
C PHE A 230 14.41 -1.72 -5.54
N LEU A 231 14.59 -2.31 -4.35
CA LEU A 231 15.80 -2.99 -3.91
C LEU A 231 15.53 -4.50 -3.76
N LEU A 232 16.53 -5.33 -4.10
CA LEU A 232 16.48 -6.75 -3.75
C LEU A 232 16.51 -6.89 -2.23
N HIS A 233 15.70 -7.82 -1.70
CA HIS A 233 15.74 -8.17 -0.28
C HIS A 233 17.12 -8.71 0.07
N LEU A 234 17.63 -8.35 1.25
CA LEU A 234 18.84 -8.98 1.77
C LEU A 234 18.49 -10.44 2.11
N PRO A 235 19.30 -11.43 1.68
CA PRO A 235 18.99 -12.84 1.90
C PRO A 235 18.82 -13.24 3.38
N SER A 236 19.38 -12.44 4.29
CA SER A 236 19.31 -12.63 5.74
C SER A 236 18.08 -11.95 6.39
N LEU A 237 17.23 -11.27 5.63
CA LEU A 237 16.13 -10.47 6.15
C LEU A 237 14.78 -10.93 5.57
N GLU A 238 14.15 -11.92 6.20
CA GLU A 238 12.77 -12.32 5.91
C GLU A 238 11.78 -11.82 6.96
N ILE A 239 10.65 -11.23 6.51
CA ILE A 239 9.61 -10.69 7.41
C ILE A 239 9.06 -11.77 8.36
N HIS A 240 8.97 -13.01 7.89
CA HIS A 240 8.44 -14.14 8.66
C HIS A 240 9.32 -14.52 9.86
N GLU A 241 10.58 -14.09 9.89
CA GLU A 241 11.54 -14.39 10.97
C GLU A 241 11.58 -13.31 12.06
N GLY A 242 10.66 -12.33 12.03
CA GLY A 242 10.64 -11.25 13.03
C GLY A 242 11.79 -10.25 12.85
N VAL A 243 12.24 -10.08 11.60
CA VAL A 243 13.37 -9.20 11.26
C VAL A 243 13.08 -7.74 11.59
N ILE A 244 11.82 -7.30 11.48
CA ILE A 244 11.44 -5.94 11.86
C ILE A 244 11.75 -5.69 13.34
N ASP A 245 11.42 -6.63 14.22
CA ASP A 245 11.70 -6.53 15.66
C ASP A 245 13.22 -6.55 15.94
N THR A 246 13.96 -7.35 15.19
CA THR A 246 15.43 -7.42 15.29
C THR A 246 16.08 -6.11 14.86
N LEU A 247 15.64 -5.52 13.75
CA LEU A 247 16.11 -4.22 13.26
C LEU A 247 15.78 -3.10 14.24
N LEU A 248 14.56 -3.10 14.78
CA LEU A 248 14.14 -2.15 15.81
C LEU A 248 15.01 -2.25 17.06
N ARG A 249 15.34 -3.47 17.50
CA ARG A 249 16.23 -3.71 18.63
C ARG A 249 17.65 -3.19 18.37
N ILE A 250 18.22 -3.47 17.19
CA ILE A 250 19.55 -2.96 16.80
C ILE A 250 19.53 -1.43 16.77
N TRP A 251 18.52 -0.83 16.15
CA TRP A 251 18.35 0.63 16.09
C TRP A 251 18.32 1.24 17.50
N LYS A 252 17.52 0.69 18.43
CA LYS A 252 17.47 1.15 19.83
C LYS A 252 18.83 1.04 20.55
N MET A 253 19.58 -0.03 20.29
CA MET A 253 20.89 -0.27 20.92
C MET A 253 21.97 0.66 20.39
N GLU A 254 21.98 0.92 19.08
CA GLU A 254 23.00 1.73 18.42
C GLU A 254 22.68 3.23 18.40
N LEU A 255 21.44 3.63 18.76
CA LEU A 255 21.01 5.04 18.81
C LEU A 255 21.97 5.95 19.60
N PRO A 256 22.51 5.54 20.77
CA PRO A 256 23.49 6.34 21.50
C PRO A 256 24.83 6.49 20.77
N ARG A 257 25.25 5.49 19.99
CA ARG A 257 26.50 5.50 19.20
C ARG A 257 26.34 6.32 17.93
N MET A 258 25.16 6.32 17.31
CA MET A 258 24.84 7.17 16.16
C MET A 258 24.83 8.65 16.56
N GLY A 259 24.34 8.98 17.75
CA GLY A 259 24.29 10.38 18.22
C GLY A 259 23.24 11.23 17.51
N GLY A 260 22.34 10.60 16.74
CA GLY A 260 21.22 11.21 16.04
C GLY A 260 20.41 10.17 15.25
N TYR A 261 19.38 10.64 14.53
CA TYR A 261 18.48 9.83 13.71
C TYR A 261 19.12 9.35 12.40
N LEU A 262 18.59 8.29 11.78
CA LEU A 262 19.04 7.78 10.48
C LEU A 262 18.67 8.74 9.35
N MET A 263 17.51 9.39 9.46
CA MET A 263 16.98 10.32 8.48
C MET A 263 16.94 11.74 9.04
N ASN A 264 17.27 12.70 8.17
CA ASN A 264 17.08 14.12 8.44
C ASN A 264 16.33 14.75 7.26
N HIS A 265 15.03 15.00 7.43
CA HIS A 265 14.16 15.64 6.43
C HIS A 265 14.24 15.00 5.03
N GLY A 266 14.18 13.66 4.97
CA GLY A 266 14.27 12.89 3.73
C GLY A 266 15.69 12.64 3.21
N GLN A 267 16.73 13.07 3.92
CA GLN A 267 18.12 12.73 3.61
C GLN A 267 18.67 11.66 4.55
N LEU A 268 19.26 10.63 3.97
CA LEU A 268 19.88 9.53 4.70
C LEU A 268 21.26 9.93 5.22
N VAL A 269 21.50 9.72 6.51
CA VAL A 269 22.82 9.87 7.13
C VAL A 269 23.61 8.56 6.97
N LEU A 270 24.51 8.51 5.99
CA LEU A 270 25.23 7.29 5.62
C LEU A 270 26.09 6.71 6.76
N SER A 271 26.67 7.56 7.60
CA SER A 271 27.45 7.11 8.76
C SER A 271 26.60 6.33 9.77
N HIS A 272 25.34 6.72 9.96
CA HIS A 272 24.41 6.02 10.85
C HIS A 272 23.89 4.73 10.22
N ALA A 273 23.59 4.77 8.91
CA ALA A 273 23.20 3.56 8.18
C ALA A 273 24.29 2.48 8.21
N GLN A 274 25.57 2.87 8.12
CA GLN A 274 26.70 1.95 8.26
C GLN A 274 26.70 1.25 9.63
N ILE A 275 26.44 1.98 10.72
CA ILE A 275 26.39 1.42 12.08
C ILE A 275 25.29 0.35 12.20
N ILE A 276 24.12 0.60 11.63
CA ILE A 276 23.01 -0.37 11.62
C ILE A 276 23.37 -1.62 10.81
N LEU A 277 24.01 -1.44 9.65
CA LEU A 277 24.44 -2.55 8.81
C LEU A 277 25.59 -3.35 9.45
N GLU A 278 26.48 -2.72 10.21
CA GLU A 278 27.48 -3.39 11.04
C GLU A 278 26.82 -4.22 12.16
N GLY A 279 25.75 -3.71 12.78
CA GLY A 279 25.00 -4.45 13.80
C GLY A 279 24.17 -5.63 13.26
N LEU A 280 23.97 -5.69 11.95
CA LEU A 280 23.31 -6.78 11.24
C LEU A 280 24.28 -7.87 10.76
N ALA A 281 25.58 -7.59 10.71
CA ALA A 281 26.64 -8.49 10.26
C ALA A 281 27.12 -9.42 11.39
#